data_AF-A0A536TKD2-F1
#
_entry.id   AF-A0A536TKD2-F1
#
_cell.length_a   1.000
_cell.length_b   1.000
_cell.length_c   1.000
_cell.angle_alpha   90.00
_cell.angle_beta   90.00
_cell.angle_gamma   90.00
#
_symmetry.space_group_name_H-M   'P 1'
#
loop_
_entity.id
_entity.type
_entity.pdbx_description
1 polymer ?
#
loop_
_entity_poly.entity_id
_entity_poly.type
_entity_poly.pdbx_seq_one_letter_code
_entity_poly.pdbx_strand_id
1 'polypeptide(L)' 'MPPREPALLMSAAEYRESLRRYQPVVYVEGKQVADVAGEPSLAPGVTDSSLRHDGMAAD' A
#
# COMPACT_ATOMS: atom_id res chain seq x y z
N MET A 1 -2.33 18.35 -23.89
CA MET A 1 -2.36 17.25 -22.90
C MET A 1 -3.54 17.52 -22.00
N PRO A 2 -4.55 16.63 -21.88
CA PRO A 2 -5.57 16.83 -20.87
C PRO A 2 -4.90 16.86 -19.49
N PRO A 3 -5.44 17.60 -18.50
CA PRO A 3 -5.00 17.43 -17.13
C PRO A 3 -5.12 15.93 -16.81
N ARG A 4 -4.07 15.34 -16.21
CA ARG A 4 -4.26 14.05 -15.54
C ARG A 4 -5.34 14.32 -14.50
N GLU A 5 -6.48 13.65 -14.61
CA GLU A 5 -7.44 13.58 -13.51
C GLU A 5 -6.63 13.25 -12.25
N PRO A 6 -6.87 13.93 -11.12
CA PRO A 6 -6.23 13.51 -9.88
C PRO A 6 -6.60 12.04 -9.73
N ALA A 7 -5.62 11.15 -9.91
CA ALA A 7 -5.80 9.77 -9.54
C ALA A 7 -6.27 9.86 -8.09
N LEU A 8 -7.50 9.45 -7.80
CA LEU A 8 -7.96 9.32 -6.43
C LEU A 8 -6.92 8.42 -5.77
N LEU A 9 -5.96 9.03 -5.07
CA LEU A 9 -4.93 8.28 -4.39
C LEU A 9 -5.71 7.51 -3.34
N MET A 10 -5.67 6.19 -3.44
CA MET A 10 -6.32 5.30 -2.49
C MET A 10 -5.98 5.80 -1.09
N SER A 11 -6.94 5.82 -0.17
CA SER A 11 -6.65 6.06 1.24
C SER A 11 -5.67 5.02 1.78
N ALA A 12 -5.07 5.29 2.94
CA ALA A 12 -4.23 4.31 3.65
C ALA A 12 -4.92 2.95 3.83
N ALA A 13 -6.22 2.95 4.14
CA ALA A 13 -7.02 1.75 4.33
C ALA A 13 -7.23 0.99 3.01
N GLU A 14 -7.57 1.70 1.93
CA GLU A 14 -7.75 1.11 0.61
C GLU A 14 -6.44 0.55 0.06
N TYR A 15 -5.31 1.20 0.33
CA TYR A 15 -3.99 0.68 -0.02
C TYR A 15 -3.72 -0.66 0.69
N ARG A 16 -3.96 -0.74 2.00
CA ARG A 16 -3.79 -2.00 2.76
C ARG A 16 -4.71 -3.11 2.27
N GLU A 17 -5.95 -2.78 1.93
CA GLU A 17 -6.89 -3.74 1.35
C GLU A 17 -6.46 -4.19 -0.06
N SER A 18 -5.87 -3.30 -0.86
CA SER A 18 -5.36 -3.65 -2.19
C SER A 18 -4.25 -4.71 -2.11
N LEU A 19 -3.38 -4.65 -1.09
CA LEU A 19 -2.34 -5.66 -0.87
C LEU A 19 -2.94 -7.04 -0.58
N ARG A 20 -4.06 -7.08 0.16
CA ARG A 20 -4.78 -8.33 0.44
C ARG A 20 -5.47 -8.88 -0.79
N ARG A 21 -6.05 -8.01 -1.61
CA ARG A 21 -6.75 -8.38 -2.85
C ARG A 21 -5.80 -8.89 -3.92
N TYR A 22 -4.68 -8.20 -4.13
CA TYR A 22 -3.77 -8.50 -5.22
C TYR A 22 -2.69 -9.53 -4.86
N GLN A 23 -2.55 -9.87 -3.58
CA GLN A 23 -1.66 -10.93 -3.08
C GLN A 23 -0.25 -10.88 -3.71
N PRO A 24 0.47 -9.76 -3.58
CA PRO A 24 1.80 -9.64 -4.16
C PRO A 24 2.74 -10.70 -3.59
N VAL A 25 3.55 -11.31 -4.44
CA VAL A 25 4.52 -12.32 -4.03
C VAL A 25 5.75 -11.60 -3.47
N VAL A 26 5.93 -11.67 -2.15
CA VAL A 26 7.04 -11.05 -1.43
C VAL A 26 7.78 -12.11 -0.63
N TYR A 27 9.11 -12.02 -0.65
CA TYR A 27 9.99 -12.87 0.15
C TYR A 27 10.79 -12.01 1.12
N VAL A 28 10.84 -12.41 2.39
CA VAL A 28 11.68 -11.80 3.44
C VAL A 28 12.58 -12.91 3.99
N GLU A 29 13.90 -12.68 3.98
CA GLU A 29 14.89 -13.67 4.43
C GLU A 29 14.72 -15.06 3.77
N GLY A 30 14.32 -15.07 2.49
CA GLY A 30 14.09 -16.30 1.71
C GLY A 30 12.76 -17.02 2.02
N LYS A 31 11.91 -16.48 2.90
CA LYS A 31 10.58 -17.02 3.21
C LYS A 31 9.49 -16.21 2.51
N GLN A 32 8.53 -16.89 1.90
CA GLN A 32 7.37 -16.21 1.30
C GLN A 32 6.47 -15.65 2.41
N VAL A 33 6.08 -14.39 2.25
CA VAL A 33 5.14 -13.70 3.14
C VAL A 33 3.71 -14.08 2.74
N ALA A 34 2.91 -14.54 3.70
CA ALA A 34 1.51 -14.91 3.47
C ALA A 34 0.56 -13.69 3.43
N ASP A 35 0.86 -12.65 4.20
CA ASP A 35 0.09 -11.41 4.26
C ASP A 35 1.01 -10.19 4.30
N VAL A 36 1.22 -9.57 3.14
CA VAL A 36 2.08 -8.38 3.02
C VAL A 36 1.56 -7.20 3.85
N ALA A 37 0.25 -7.06 4.04
CA ALA A 37 -0.32 -5.96 4.82
C ALA A 37 -0.21 -6.18 6.34
N GLY A 38 -0.07 -7.43 6.77
CA GLY A 38 0.02 -7.85 8.18
C GLY A 38 1.43 -8.24 8.63
N GLU A 39 2.38 -8.41 7.71
CA GLU A 39 3.73 -8.89 8.01
C GLU A 39 4.54 -7.88 8.84
N PRO A 40 4.94 -8.22 10.08
CA PRO A 40 5.65 -7.28 10.97
C PRO A 40 6.97 -6.77 10.41
N SER A 41 7.71 -7.62 9.68
CA SER A 41 8.99 -7.24 9.06
C SER A 41 8.82 -6.19 7.94
N LEU A 42 7.60 -6.03 7.41
CA LEU A 42 7.26 -5.04 6.38
C LEU A 42 6.51 -3.82 6.94
N ALA A 43 6.19 -3.81 8.23
CA ALA A 43 5.35 -2.77 8.84
C ALA A 43 5.85 -1.32 8.59
N PRO A 44 7.16 -1.01 8.68
CA PRO A 44 7.64 0.34 8.38
C PRO A 44 7.33 0.75 6.92
N GLY A 45 7.63 -0.10 5.95
CA GLY A 45 7.42 0.19 4.53
C GLY A 45 5.95 0.25 4.12
N VAL A 46 5.10 -0.59 4.71
CA VAL A 46 3.64 -0.53 4.52
C VAL A 46 3.07 0.76 5.11
N THR A 47 3.55 1.18 6.28
CA THR A 47 3.11 2.43 6.94
C THR A 47 3.51 3.66 6.13
N ASP A 48 4.77 3.75 5.70
CA ASP A 48 5.27 4.84 4.86
C ASP A 48 4.50 4.95 3.54
N SER A 49 4.17 3.79 2.96
CA SER A 49 3.34 3.74 1.75
C SER A 49 1.92 4.19 2.04
N SER A 50 1.32 3.76 3.16
CA SER A 50 -0.04 4.15 3.55
C SER A 50 -0.15 5.66 3.81
N LEU A 51 0.87 6.29 4.41
CA LEU A 51 0.91 7.74 4.64
C LEU A 51 0.95 8.54 3.33
N ARG A 52 1.69 8.08 2.32
CA ARG A 52 1.70 8.70 0.98
C ARG A 52 0.36 8.64 0.28
N HIS A 53 -0.46 7.66 0.64
CA HIS A 53 -1.80 7.40 0.10
C HIS A 53 -2.86 8.25 0.81
N ASP A 54 -2.71 8.47 2.12
CA ASP A 54 -3.57 9.37 2.91
C ASP A 54 -3.38 10.86 2.54
N GLY A 55 -2.16 11.25 2.17
CA GLY A 55 -1.74 12.65 1.95
C GLY A 55 -2.25 13.36 0.68
N MET A 56 -3.27 12.83 -0.01
CA MET A 56 -3.94 13.56 -1.10
C MET A 56 -5.47 13.53 -0.99
N ALA A 57 -5.99 13.39 0.23
CA ALA A 57 -7.23 14.07 0.60
C ALA A 57 -6.86 15.48 1.07
N ALA A 58 -6.69 16.40 0.13
CA ALA A 58 -6.59 17.81 0.45
C ALA A 58 -7.97 18.29 0.94
N ASP A 59 -8.06 18.60 2.22
CA ASP A 59 -8.73 19.81 2.71
C ASP A 59 -7.70 20.62 3.52
#